data_AF-A0A101URX3-F1
#
_entry.id   AF-A0A101URX3-F1
#
_cell.length_a   1.000
_cell.length_b   1.000
_cell.length_c   1.000
_cell.angle_alpha   90.00
_cell.angle_beta   90.00
_cell.angle_gamma   90.00
#
_symmetry.space_group_name_H-M   'P 1'
#
loop_
_entity.id
_entity.type
_entity.pdbx_description
1 polymer ?
#
loop_
_entity_poly.entity_id
_entity_poly.type
_entity_poly.pdbx_seq_one_letter_code
_entity_poly.pdbx_strand_id
1 'polypeptide(L)'
;MRNDDGRQDPPVNNGLMISGGTHYVGNQAVGPGAQAFSGSVSFQQQDPERTAELLALVERLLEEHSTELADPEGTTRELRRLREELDEAEPEPTVLRRALDRLNEFVQPVTPLVVAVGQLAQSVQGLPGS
;
A
#
# COMPACT_ATOMS: atom_id res chain seq x y z
N MET A 1 23.24 -33.87 42.21
CA MET A 1 23.89 -32.56 41.92
C MET A 1 24.18 -32.57 40.42
N ARG A 2 23.40 -31.86 39.60
CA ARG A 2 23.72 -30.54 38.98
C ARG A 2 24.86 -30.65 37.94
N ASN A 3 24.81 -30.16 36.70
CA ASN A 3 23.91 -29.27 35.95
C ASN A 3 24.14 -29.46 34.43
N ASP A 4 23.17 -28.98 33.65
CA ASP A 4 23.22 -28.69 32.21
C ASP A 4 24.47 -27.92 31.74
N ASP A 5 24.83 -28.06 30.45
CA ASP A 5 25.11 -26.90 29.59
C ASP A 5 25.26 -27.33 28.11
N GLY A 6 24.12 -27.30 27.41
CA GLY A 6 24.08 -27.20 25.96
C GLY A 6 24.52 -25.80 25.55
N ARG A 7 25.77 -25.65 25.12
CA ARG A 7 26.30 -24.39 24.59
C ARG A 7 25.59 -24.07 23.28
N GLN A 8 24.59 -23.21 23.36
CA GLN A 8 23.98 -22.51 22.23
C GLN A 8 24.91 -21.35 21.87
N ASP A 9 25.40 -21.32 20.63
CA ASP A 9 26.12 -20.16 20.10
C ASP A 9 25.23 -18.91 20.19
N PRO A 10 25.78 -17.75 20.60
CA PRO A 10 25.00 -16.53 20.67
C PRO A 10 24.56 -16.11 19.26
N PRO A 11 23.32 -15.63 19.09
CA PRO A 11 22.89 -15.09 17.80
C PRO A 11 23.76 -13.88 17.45
N VAL A 12 24.50 -13.99 16.34
CA VAL A 12 25.23 -12.87 15.75
C VAL A 12 24.24 -11.78 15.38
N ASN A 13 24.35 -10.64 16.05
CA ASN A 13 23.64 -9.43 15.69
C ASN A 13 24.30 -8.86 14.43
N ASN A 14 23.72 -9.11 13.25
CA ASN A 14 24.09 -8.41 12.02
C ASN A 14 23.47 -7.02 12.02
N GLY A 15 23.91 -6.20 12.99
CA GLY A 15 23.43 -4.84 13.19
C GLY A 15 23.75 -4.00 11.95
N LEU A 16 22.74 -3.77 11.12
CA LEU A 16 22.81 -2.82 10.03
C LEU A 16 22.76 -1.41 10.65
N MET A 17 23.93 -0.77 10.73
CA MET A 17 24.03 0.62 11.13
C MET A 17 23.72 1.49 9.90
N ILE A 18 22.57 2.17 9.90
CA ILE A 18 22.22 3.16 8.88
C ILE A 18 22.36 4.54 9.50
N SER A 19 23.31 5.33 8.98
CA SER A 19 23.54 6.71 9.38
C SER A 19 23.07 7.64 8.27
N GLY A 20 22.09 8.50 8.58
CA GLY A 20 21.78 9.72 7.83
C GLY A 20 20.69 9.60 6.75
N GLY A 21 19.50 10.13 7.07
CA GLY A 21 18.42 10.40 6.11
C GLY A 21 17.12 9.68 6.46
N THR A 22 16.14 10.43 6.96
CA THR A 22 14.75 10.08 7.34
C THR A 22 14.26 8.68 6.94
N HIS A 23 14.09 7.80 7.93
CA HIS A 23 13.42 6.51 7.77
C HIS A 23 11.90 6.69 7.78
N TYR A 24 11.22 6.16 6.75
CA TYR A 24 9.80 5.80 6.86
C TYR A 24 9.73 4.28 6.98
N VAL A 25 9.54 3.79 8.21
CA VAL A 25 9.25 2.38 8.49
C VAL A 25 7.75 2.22 8.41
N GLY A 26 7.27 1.35 7.52
CA GLY A 26 5.84 1.13 7.31
C GLY A 26 5.43 -0.28 6.92
N ASN A 27 6.24 -1.32 7.13
CA ASN A 27 5.72 -2.69 7.14
C ASN A 27 5.20 -3.00 8.56
N GLN A 28 4.02 -2.50 8.87
CA GLN A 28 3.23 -2.97 10.01
C GLN A 28 1.95 -3.61 9.51
N ALA A 29 2.05 -4.89 9.19
CA ALA A 29 0.90 -5.78 9.10
C ALA A 29 0.37 -6.02 10.52
N VAL A 30 -0.70 -5.32 10.92
CA VAL A 30 -1.40 -5.57 12.20
C VAL A 30 -2.80 -6.10 11.90
N GLY A 31 -2.96 -7.41 11.97
CA GLY A 31 -4.24 -8.11 11.80
C GLY A 31 -4.05 -9.60 11.48
N PRO A 32 -4.91 -10.51 11.96
CA PRO A 32 -4.83 -11.93 11.59
C PRO A 32 -5.08 -12.09 10.09
N GLY A 33 -4.08 -12.55 9.33
CA GLY A 33 -4.21 -12.80 7.88
C GLY A 33 -3.44 -11.85 6.95
N ALA A 34 -2.71 -10.87 7.49
CA ALA A 34 -1.91 -9.97 6.66
C ALA A 34 -0.64 -10.67 6.12
N GLN A 35 -0.57 -10.87 4.81
CA GLN A 35 0.63 -11.37 4.12
C GLN A 35 1.48 -10.20 3.62
N ALA A 36 2.73 -10.14 4.07
CA ALA A 36 3.70 -9.16 3.58
C ALA A 36 4.40 -9.72 2.32
N PHE A 37 4.24 -9.04 1.19
CA PHE A 37 5.02 -9.33 -0.02
C PHE A 37 6.39 -8.64 0.09
N SER A 38 7.46 -9.42 0.21
CA SER A 38 8.84 -8.94 0.05
C SER A 38 9.22 -8.94 -1.43
N GLY A 39 8.90 -7.86 -2.13
CA GLY A 39 9.62 -7.46 -3.35
C GLY A 39 10.69 -6.45 -2.97
N SER A 40 11.86 -6.52 -3.58
CA SER A 40 12.91 -5.50 -3.43
C SER A 40 12.37 -4.14 -3.89
N VAL A 41 11.96 -3.29 -2.94
CA VAL A 41 11.62 -1.89 -3.21
C VAL A 41 12.92 -1.12 -3.32
N SER A 42 13.56 -1.20 -4.49
CA SER A 42 14.36 -0.07 -4.95
C SER A 42 13.46 1.15 -4.91
N PHE A 43 13.93 2.26 -4.34
CA PHE A 43 13.25 3.57 -4.39
C PHE A 43 13.01 3.92 -5.86
N GLN A 44 11.90 3.44 -6.41
CA GLN A 44 11.54 3.68 -7.78
C GLN A 44 11.17 5.15 -7.84
N GLN A 45 11.97 5.90 -8.59
CA GLN A 45 11.47 7.11 -9.25
C GLN A 45 10.07 6.79 -9.76
N GLN A 46 9.16 7.70 -9.45
CA GLN A 46 7.75 7.64 -9.84
C GLN A 46 7.55 6.90 -11.14
N ASP A 47 6.83 5.78 -11.07
CA ASP A 47 6.52 4.99 -12.23
C ASP A 47 5.03 5.22 -12.58
N PRO A 48 4.73 6.14 -13.52
CA PRO A 48 3.37 6.40 -13.95
C PRO A 48 2.74 5.17 -14.60
N GLU A 49 3.53 4.31 -15.24
CA GLU A 49 3.05 3.04 -15.80
C GLU A 49 2.59 2.13 -14.67
N ARG A 50 3.36 2.04 -13.59
CA ARG A 50 2.97 1.26 -12.41
C ARG A 50 1.68 1.77 -11.76
N THR A 51 1.50 3.09 -11.68
CA THR A 51 0.26 3.68 -11.16
C THR A 51 -0.94 3.34 -12.05
N ALA A 52 -0.77 3.41 -13.37
CA ALA A 52 -1.81 3.02 -14.33
C ALA A 52 -2.17 1.52 -14.26
N GLU A 53 -1.18 0.63 -14.09
CA GLU A 53 -1.41 -0.81 -13.89
C GLU A 53 -2.22 -1.08 -12.62
N LEU A 54 -1.90 -0.40 -11.52
CA LEU A 54 -2.60 -0.55 -10.25
C LEU A 54 -4.04 -0.02 -10.33
N LEU A 55 -4.26 1.09 -11.04
CA LEU A 55 -5.61 1.59 -11.33
C LEU A 55 -6.44 0.55 -12.11
N ALA A 56 -5.88 -0.01 -13.19
CA ALA A 56 -6.57 -1.02 -13.99
C ALA A 56 -6.87 -2.29 -13.18
N LEU A 57 -5.97 -2.68 -12.27
CA LEU A 57 -6.20 -3.79 -11.34
C LEU A 57 -7.36 -3.49 -10.38
N VAL A 58 -7.40 -2.30 -9.79
CA VAL A 58 -8.49 -1.88 -8.90
C VAL A 58 -9.82 -1.87 -9.64
N GLU A 59 -9.87 -1.33 -10.86
CA GLU A 59 -11.08 -1.33 -11.70
C GLU A 59 -11.61 -2.73 -11.95
N ARG A 60 -10.74 -3.65 -12.38
CA ARG A 60 -11.12 -5.04 -12.63
C ARG A 60 -11.66 -5.72 -11.37
N LEU A 61 -11.00 -5.52 -10.22
CA LEU A 61 -11.44 -6.11 -8.96
C LEU A 61 -12.77 -5.52 -8.47
N LEU A 62 -13.03 -4.23 -8.74
CA LEU A 62 -14.31 -3.60 -8.42
C LEU A 62 -15.45 -4.15 -9.27
N GLU A 63 -15.20 -4.45 -10.55
CA GLU A 63 -16.17 -5.14 -11.41
C GLU A 63 -16.45 -6.55 -10.88
N GLU A 64 -15.40 -7.31 -10.56
CA GLU A 64 -15.48 -8.69 -10.07
C GLU A 64 -16.22 -8.80 -8.73
N HIS A 65 -15.96 -7.87 -7.80
CA HIS A 65 -16.50 -7.89 -6.44
C HIS A 65 -17.62 -6.86 -6.20
N SER A 66 -18.24 -6.34 -7.26
CA SER A 66 -19.24 -5.26 -7.17
C SER A 66 -20.41 -5.55 -6.21
N THR A 67 -20.81 -6.82 -6.08
CA THR A 67 -21.91 -7.26 -5.21
C THR A 67 -21.51 -7.41 -3.74
N GLU A 68 -20.21 -7.39 -3.44
CA GLU A 68 -19.64 -7.52 -2.09
C GLU A 68 -19.32 -6.16 -1.46
N LEU A 69 -19.38 -5.07 -2.24
CA LEU A 69 -19.10 -3.71 -1.79
C LEU A 69 -20.25 -3.17 -0.93
N ALA A 70 -19.88 -2.46 0.14
CA ALA A 70 -20.84 -1.78 1.00
C ALA A 70 -21.56 -0.61 0.30
N ASP A 71 -20.84 0.08 -0.61
CA ASP A 71 -21.37 1.17 -1.43
C ASP A 71 -20.74 1.15 -2.83
N PRO A 72 -21.29 0.39 -3.79
CA PRO A 72 -20.74 0.29 -5.14
C PRO A 72 -20.72 1.63 -5.90
N GLU A 73 -21.75 2.46 -5.72
CA GLU A 73 -21.87 3.76 -6.40
C GLU A 73 -20.89 4.79 -5.82
N GLY A 74 -20.76 4.83 -4.50
CA GLY A 74 -19.75 5.64 -3.81
C GLY A 74 -18.33 5.23 -4.19
N THR A 75 -18.05 3.93 -4.26
CA THR A 75 -16.74 3.40 -4.66
C THR A 75 -16.38 3.82 -6.08
N THR A 76 -17.31 3.66 -7.03
CA THR A 76 -17.10 4.06 -8.43
C THR A 76 -16.84 5.57 -8.56
N ARG A 77 -17.55 6.39 -7.77
CA ARG A 77 -17.37 7.84 -7.76
C ARG A 77 -16.00 8.27 -7.26
N GLU A 78 -15.52 7.66 -6.18
CA GLU A 78 -14.18 7.99 -5.63
C GLU A 78 -13.07 7.48 -6.55
N LEU A 79 -13.24 6.33 -7.21
CA LEU A 79 -12.28 5.86 -8.22
C LEU A 79 -12.21 6.82 -9.41
N ARG A 80 -13.35 7.29 -9.90
CA ARG A 80 -13.40 8.28 -10.97
C ARG A 80 -12.69 9.57 -10.56
N ARG A 81 -12.96 10.06 -9.34
CA ARG A 81 -12.30 11.26 -8.80
C ARG A 81 -10.79 11.10 -8.70
N LEU A 82 -10.33 9.92 -8.26
CA LEU A 82 -8.89 9.62 -8.18
C LEU A 82 -8.24 9.65 -9.56
N ARG A 83 -8.91 9.11 -10.59
CA ARG A 83 -8.43 9.16 -11.98
C ARG A 83 -8.38 10.60 -12.51
N GLU A 84 -9.47 11.35 -12.33
CA GLU A 84 -9.56 12.75 -12.74
C GLU A 84 -8.38 13.55 -12.16
N GLU A 85 -8.09 13.38 -10.86
CA GLU A 85 -6.98 14.07 -10.20
C GLU A 85 -5.59 13.60 -10.68
N LEU A 86 -5.41 12.32 -10.98
CA LEU A 86 -4.13 11.79 -11.49
C LEU A 86 -3.85 12.21 -12.94
N ASP A 87 -4.89 12.54 -13.71
CA ASP A 87 -4.80 13.05 -15.08
C ASP A 87 -4.50 14.56 -15.12
N GLU A 88 -4.61 15.28 -14.00
CA GLU A 88 -4.26 16.69 -13.91
C GLU A 88 -2.76 16.93 -14.11
N ALA A 89 -2.41 18.09 -14.67
CA ALA A 89 -1.01 18.46 -14.87
C ALA A 89 -0.26 18.65 -13.54
N GLU A 90 -0.96 19.09 -12.50
CA GLU A 90 -0.46 19.28 -11.14
C GLU A 90 -1.45 18.64 -10.14
N PRO A 91 -1.37 17.31 -9.92
CA PRO A 91 -2.27 16.62 -9.00
C PRO A 91 -2.13 17.15 -7.57
N GLU A 92 -3.25 17.44 -6.91
CA GLU A 92 -3.30 17.87 -5.52
C GLU A 92 -3.16 16.68 -4.56
N PRO A 93 -2.06 16.59 -3.76
CA PRO A 93 -1.82 15.42 -2.89
C PRO A 93 -2.91 15.21 -1.83
N THR A 94 -3.54 16.29 -1.38
CA THR A 94 -4.62 16.21 -0.39
C THR A 94 -5.89 15.62 -0.99
N VAL A 95 -6.18 15.87 -2.28
CA VAL A 95 -7.34 15.29 -2.97
C VAL A 95 -7.11 13.80 -3.21
N LEU A 96 -5.92 13.44 -3.71
CA LEU A 96 -5.51 12.05 -3.91
C LEU A 96 -5.62 11.23 -2.62
N ARG A 97 -5.05 11.74 -1.52
CA ARG A 97 -5.12 11.08 -0.21
C ARG A 97 -6.55 10.86 0.26
N ARG A 98 -7.41 11.89 0.16
CA ARG A 98 -8.83 11.79 0.56
C ARG A 98 -9.60 10.76 -0.27
N ALA A 99 -9.35 10.68 -1.58
CA ALA A 99 -9.98 9.69 -2.44
C ALA A 99 -9.51 8.27 -2.09
N LEU A 100 -8.22 8.07 -1.86
CA LEU A 100 -7.63 6.78 -1.45
C LEU A 100 -8.13 6.32 -0.08
N ASP A 101 -8.24 7.22 0.90
CA ASP A 101 -8.76 6.91 2.23
C ASP A 101 -10.22 6.42 2.13
N ARG A 102 -11.06 7.11 1.35
CA ARG A 102 -12.46 6.71 1.12
C ARG A 102 -12.59 5.39 0.37
N LEU A 103 -11.78 5.18 -0.67
CA LEU A 103 -11.74 3.91 -1.39
C LEU A 103 -11.41 2.76 -0.44
N ASN A 104 -10.41 2.94 0.44
CA ASN A 104 -10.06 1.94 1.45
C ASN A 104 -11.21 1.63 2.41
N GLU A 105 -12.00 2.63 2.81
CA GLU A 105 -13.19 2.43 3.65
C GLU A 105 -14.25 1.58 2.95
N PHE A 106 -14.53 1.86 1.67
CA PHE A 106 -15.57 1.15 0.93
C PHE A 106 -15.20 -0.29 0.56
N VAL A 107 -13.91 -0.57 0.36
CA VAL A 107 -13.44 -1.89 -0.08
C VAL A 107 -13.02 -2.82 1.05
N GLN A 108 -13.10 -2.40 2.33
CA GLN A 108 -12.72 -3.22 3.51
C GLN A 108 -13.25 -4.67 3.48
N PRO A 109 -14.49 -4.97 3.03
CA PRO A 109 -14.99 -6.34 3.00
C PRO A 109 -14.25 -7.26 2.02
N VAL A 110 -13.52 -6.71 1.05
CA VAL A 110 -12.92 -7.42 -0.07
C VAL A 110 -11.39 -7.31 0.02
N THR A 111 -10.75 -8.31 0.63
CA THR A 111 -9.30 -8.31 0.89
C THR A 111 -8.44 -8.03 -0.36
N PRO A 112 -8.72 -8.61 -1.56
CA PRO A 112 -7.95 -8.29 -2.77
C PRO A 112 -7.98 -6.80 -3.13
N LEU A 113 -9.13 -6.12 -2.94
CA LEU A 113 -9.26 -4.69 -3.21
C LEU A 113 -8.49 -3.85 -2.19
N VAL A 114 -8.55 -4.19 -0.90
CA VAL A 114 -7.78 -3.48 0.14
C VAL A 114 -6.28 -3.52 -0.18
N VAL A 115 -5.77 -4.66 -0.63
CA VAL A 115 -4.35 -4.80 -1.02
C VAL A 115 -4.03 -3.95 -2.24
N ALA A 116 -4.85 -4.00 -3.29
CA ALA A 116 -4.64 -3.24 -4.52
C ALA A 116 -4.69 -1.72 -4.29
N VAL A 117 -5.66 -1.23 -3.52
CA VAL A 117 -5.76 0.20 -3.15
C VAL A 117 -4.59 0.63 -2.27
N GLY A 118 -4.12 -0.23 -1.35
CA GLY A 118 -2.92 0.03 -0.56
C GLY A 118 -1.65 0.17 -1.40
N GLN A 119 -1.49 -0.66 -2.44
CA GLN A 119 -0.37 -0.55 -3.39
C GLN A 119 -0.47 0.71 -4.25
N LEU A 120 -1.68 1.07 -4.71
CA LEU A 120 -1.93 2.31 -5.43
C LEU A 120 -1.59 3.53 -4.58
N ALA A 121 -1.99 3.54 -3.30
CA ALA A 121 -1.64 4.63 -2.40
C ALA A 121 -0.12 4.81 -2.23
N GLN A 122 0.65 3.72 -2.25
CA GLN A 122 2.11 3.78 -2.19
C GLN A 122 2.73 4.33 -3.47
N SER A 123 2.19 3.97 -4.65
CA SER A 123 2.71 4.48 -5.93
C SER A 123 2.43 5.98 -6.12
N VAL A 124 1.29 6.44 -5.62
CA VAL A 124 0.86 7.85 -5.70
C VAL A 124 1.60 8.75 -4.71
N GLN A 125 2.02 8.24 -3.54
CA GLN A 125 2.81 9.01 -2.55
C GLN A 125 4.18 9.48 -3.07
N GLY A 126 4.65 8.95 -4.20
CA GLY A 126 5.85 9.43 -4.88
C GLY A 126 5.65 10.68 -5.73
N LEU A 127 4.41 11.15 -5.99
CA LEU A 127 4.14 12.28 -6.88
C LEU A 127 4.67 13.62 -6.32
N PRO A 128 5.23 14.52 -7.15
CA PRO A 128 5.85 15.75 -6.71
C PRO A 128 4.75 16.79 -6.50
N GLY A 129 4.42 17.08 -5.24
CA GLY A 129 3.42 18.09 -4.89
C GLY A 129 3.51 18.56 -3.43
N SER A 130 4.65 18.33 -2.77
CA SER A 130 4.93 18.76 -1.40
C SER A 130 5.66 20.10 -1.34
#